data_AF-A0A484MVS6-F1
#
_entry.id   AF-A0A484MVS6-F1
#
_cell.length_a   1.000
_cell.length_b   1.000
_cell.length_c   1.000
_cell.angle_alpha   90.00
_cell.angle_beta   90.00
_cell.angle_gamma   90.00
#
_symmetry.space_group_name_H-M   'P 1'
#
loop_
_entity.id
_entity.type
_entity.pdbx_description
1 polymer ?
#
loop_
_entity_poly.entity_id
_entity_poly.type
_entity_poly.pdbx_seq_one_letter_code
_entity_poly.pdbx_strand_id
1 'polypeptide(L)'
;MIEKMGYKVKLARVTKRVNDAYFAQLYLTKQYSHENESISFDIRPSDAINIAVKCKVPIQVNKYLAYSDGLKVVESAKPFTLVSSHSSLLFELDRGSEEAGIETKEFILLRNMLIATVEEHYIDAG
;
A
#
# COMPACT_ATOMS: atom_id res chain seq x y z
N MET A 1 -8.74 9.17 25.78
CA MET A 1 -7.68 10.19 25.96
C MET A 1 -8.18 11.55 25.50
N ILE A 2 -8.58 11.68 24.23
CA ILE A 2 -9.14 12.92 23.67
C ILE A 2 -10.47 13.31 24.35
N GLU A 3 -11.35 12.34 24.62
CA GLU A 3 -12.60 12.56 25.36
C GLU A 3 -12.38 13.07 26.80
N LYS A 4 -11.29 12.64 27.45
CA LYS A 4 -10.93 13.12 28.80
C LYS A 4 -10.53 14.60 28.80
N MET A 5 -10.12 15.14 27.66
CA MET A 5 -9.77 16.54 27.48
C MET A 5 -10.97 17.40 27.03
N GLY A 6 -12.18 16.83 26.95
CA GLY A 6 -13.39 17.54 26.53
C GLY A 6 -13.48 17.79 25.02
N TYR A 7 -12.73 17.02 24.22
CA TYR A 7 -12.78 17.06 22.76
C TYR A 7 -13.34 15.77 22.18
N LYS A 8 -14.00 15.90 21.04
CA LYS A 8 -14.46 14.78 20.22
C LYS A 8 -13.73 14.82 18.88
N VAL A 9 -13.28 13.67 18.41
CA VAL A 9 -12.71 13.55 17.06
C VAL A 9 -13.85 13.66 16.05
N LYS A 10 -13.68 14.49 15.03
CA LYS A 10 -14.65 14.69 13.94
C LYS A 10 -14.31 13.84 12.72
N LEU A 11 -13.08 13.96 12.23
CA LEU A 11 -12.58 13.20 11.07
C LEU A 11 -11.05 13.20 11.04
N ALA A 12 -10.47 12.23 10.33
CA ALA A 12 -9.06 12.24 9.93
C ALA A 12 -8.96 12.47 8.43
N ARG A 13 -8.01 13.30 7.99
CA ARG A 13 -7.81 13.63 6.57
C ARG A 13 -6.35 13.50 6.17
N VAL A 14 -6.06 12.68 5.15
CA VAL A 14 -4.74 12.66 4.50
C VAL A 14 -4.70 13.75 3.44
N THR A 15 -3.77 14.70 3.58
CA THR A 15 -3.84 15.99 2.85
C THR A 15 -2.86 16.08 1.69
N LYS A 16 -1.56 15.85 1.94
CA LYS A 16 -0.49 16.02 0.96
C LYS A 16 0.60 14.97 1.13
N ARG A 17 1.39 14.77 0.07
CA ARG A 17 2.63 14.00 0.07
C ARG A 17 3.77 14.95 -0.29
N VAL A 18 4.84 14.95 0.51
CA VAL A 18 6.05 15.76 0.27
C VAL A 18 7.25 14.87 0.57
N ASN A 19 8.19 14.76 -0.38
CA ASN A 19 9.40 13.94 -0.24
C ASN A 19 9.07 12.51 0.23
N ASP A 20 8.16 11.83 -0.47
CA ASP A 20 7.68 10.48 -0.13
C ASP A 20 6.99 10.30 1.23
N ALA A 21 6.83 11.37 2.01
CA ALA A 21 6.11 11.36 3.27
C ALA A 21 4.69 11.93 3.11
N TYR A 22 3.69 11.16 3.55
CA TYR A 22 2.31 11.62 3.62
C TYR A 22 2.06 12.41 4.91
N PHE A 23 1.22 13.44 4.81
CA PHE A 23 0.78 14.27 5.92
C PHE A 23 -0.71 14.07 6.16
N ALA A 24 -1.11 14.04 7.43
CA ALA A 24 -2.50 13.92 7.81
C ALA A 24 -2.88 14.96 8.86
N GLN A 25 -4.16 15.29 8.88
CA GLN A 25 -4.77 16.21 9.82
C GLN A 25 -5.89 15.52 10.57
N LEU A 26 -5.92 15.69 11.88
CA LEU A 26 -7.00 15.24 12.74
C LEU A 26 -7.85 16.45 13.12
N TYR A 27 -9.14 16.41 12.80
CA TYR A 27 -10.07 17.48 13.18
C TYR A 27 -10.78 17.10 14.46
N LEU A 28 -10.72 17.99 15.45
CA LEU A 28 -11.37 17.87 16.74
C LEU A 28 -12.44 18.95 16.88
N THR A 29 -13.50 18.64 17.62
CA THR A 29 -14.53 19.60 18.01
C THR A 29 -14.66 19.59 19.53
N LYS A 30 -14.88 20.75 20.14
CA LYS A 30 -15.10 20.85 21.57
C LYS A 30 -16.46 20.23 21.93
N GLN A 31 -16.49 19.33 22.90
CA GLN A 31 -17.68 18.51 23.19
C GLN A 31 -18.85 19.31 23.79
N TYR A 32 -18.55 20.42 24.48
CA TYR A 32 -19.53 21.24 25.20
C TYR A 32 -19.69 22.65 24.62
N SER A 33 -19.15 22.91 23.42
CA SER A 33 -19.34 24.21 22.76
C SER A 33 -20.55 24.16 21.84
N HIS A 34 -21.41 25.17 21.89
CA HIS A 34 -22.44 25.40 20.89
C HIS A 34 -21.86 25.87 19.54
N GLU A 35 -20.57 26.25 19.55
CA GLU A 35 -19.88 26.75 18.38
C GLU A 35 -19.21 25.59 17.64
N ASN A 36 -19.43 25.51 16.32
CA ASN A 36 -18.83 24.53 15.42
C ASN A 36 -17.31 24.77 15.21
N GLU A 37 -16.62 25.27 16.23
CA GLU A 37 -15.17 25.46 16.21
C GLU A 37 -14.49 24.10 16.09
N SER A 38 -13.91 23.87 14.91
CA SER A 38 -13.10 22.70 14.64
C SER A 38 -11.62 23.09 14.67
N ILE A 39 -10.85 22.39 15.49
CA ILE A 39 -9.40 22.54 15.58
C ILE A 39 -8.77 21.43 14.75
N SER A 40 -7.78 21.75 13.94
CA SER A 40 -7.00 20.78 13.17
C SER A 40 -5.63 20.57 13.79
N PHE A 41 -5.22 19.31 13.93
CA PHE A 41 -3.88 18.92 14.37
C PHE A 41 -3.14 18.19 13.26
N ASP A 42 -1.94 18.65 12.94
CA ASP A 42 -1.03 17.92 12.06
C ASP A 42 -0.49 16.68 12.81
N ILE A 43 -0.61 15.52 12.18
CA ILE A 43 -0.24 14.24 12.77
C ILE A 43 0.23 13.28 11.67
N ARG A 44 1.02 12.27 12.03
CA ARG A 44 1.41 11.23 11.07
C ARG A 44 0.17 10.44 10.61
N PRO A 45 0.10 10.06 9.32
CA PRO A 45 -1.02 9.30 8.77
C PRO A 45 -1.36 8.02 9.53
N SER A 46 -0.35 7.26 9.96
CA SER A 46 -0.54 6.03 10.73
C SER A 46 -1.32 6.29 12.03
N ASP A 47 -0.93 7.34 12.75
CA ASP A 47 -1.53 7.71 14.02
C ASP A 47 -2.95 8.27 13.80
N ALA A 48 -3.14 9.09 12.76
CA ALA A 48 -4.44 9.63 12.37
C ALA A 48 -5.47 8.53 12.06
N ILE A 49 -5.07 7.53 11.28
CA ILE A 49 -5.92 6.39 10.90
C ILE A 49 -6.23 5.53 12.12
N ASN A 50 -5.23 5.21 12.94
CA ASN A 50 -5.45 4.43 14.16
C ASN A 50 -6.43 5.11 15.12
N ILE A 51 -6.31 6.43 15.30
CA ILE A 51 -7.26 7.22 16.09
C ILE A 51 -8.64 7.20 15.43
N ALA A 52 -8.72 7.39 14.11
CA ALA A 52 -9.98 7.41 13.38
C ALA A 52 -10.76 6.10 13.49
N VAL A 53 -10.05 4.97 13.33
CA VAL A 53 -10.60 3.61 13.48
C VAL A 53 -11.10 3.39 14.90
N LYS A 54 -10.31 3.77 15.91
CA LYS A 54 -10.69 3.62 17.33
C LYS A 54 -11.91 4.47 17.70
N CYS A 55 -11.98 5.70 17.17
CA CYS A 55 -13.08 6.63 17.42
C CYS A 55 -14.29 6.43 16.49
N LYS A 56 -14.22 5.51 15.51
CA LYS A 56 -15.25 5.27 14.49
C LYS A 56 -15.68 6.55 13.75
N VAL A 57 -14.69 7.35 13.36
CA VAL A 57 -14.90 8.60 12.60
C VAL A 57 -14.48 8.42 11.14
N PRO A 58 -15.02 9.22 10.21
CA PRO A 58 -14.68 9.11 8.80
C PRO A 58 -13.20 9.44 8.54
N ILE A 59 -12.61 8.66 7.63
CA ILE A 59 -11.29 8.90 7.06
C ILE A 59 -11.50 9.50 5.67
N GLN A 60 -10.88 10.65 5.42
CA GLN A 60 -10.92 11.35 4.15
C GLN A 60 -9.53 11.39 3.53
N VAL A 61 -9.48 11.37 2.20
CA VAL A 61 -8.23 11.51 1.45
C VAL A 61 -8.42 12.65 0.46
N ASN A 62 -7.39 13.47 0.30
CA ASN A 62 -7.38 14.51 -0.72
C ASN A 62 -7.61 13.87 -2.10
N LYS A 63 -8.53 14.45 -2.87
CA LYS A 63 -8.85 14.02 -4.24
C LYS A 63 -7.58 13.85 -5.08
N TYR A 64 -6.67 14.81 -5.05
CA TYR A 64 -5.44 14.76 -5.85
C TYR A 64 -4.56 13.56 -5.49
N LEU A 65 -4.41 13.24 -4.19
CA LEU A 65 -3.67 12.06 -3.74
C LEU A 65 -4.36 10.75 -4.17
N ALA A 66 -5.69 10.70 -4.08
CA ALA A 66 -6.44 9.51 -4.48
C ALA A 66 -6.30 9.22 -5.99
N TYR A 67 -6.15 10.25 -6.84
CA TYR A 67 -5.94 10.07 -8.27
C TYR A 67 -4.48 9.83 -8.66
N SER A 68 -3.52 10.48 -8.00
CA SER A 68 -2.10 10.33 -8.36
C SER A 68 -1.50 9.03 -7.83
N ASP A 69 -1.83 8.66 -6.59
CA ASP A 69 -1.16 7.58 -5.86
C ASP A 69 -2.10 6.39 -5.63
N GLY A 70 -3.41 6.57 -5.89
CA GLY A 70 -4.40 5.52 -5.72
C GLY A 70 -4.30 4.45 -6.81
N LEU A 71 -4.43 3.19 -6.39
CA LEU A 71 -4.55 2.06 -7.29
C LEU A 71 -6.01 1.66 -7.45
N LYS A 72 -6.44 1.45 -8.69
CA LYS A 72 -7.75 0.87 -8.98
C LYS A 72 -7.61 -0.64 -9.00
N VAL A 73 -8.26 -1.33 -8.07
CA VAL A 73 -8.39 -2.79 -8.13
C VAL A 73 -9.31 -3.12 -9.30
N VAL A 74 -8.77 -3.72 -10.36
CA VAL A 74 -9.55 -4.24 -11.50
C VAL A 74 -9.76 -5.72 -11.21
N GLU A 75 -11.01 -6.11 -10.99
CA GLU A 75 -11.36 -7.46 -10.56
C GLU A 75 -11.13 -8.50 -11.68
N SER A 76 -10.28 -9.49 -11.43
CA SER A 76 -10.42 -10.84 -11.99
C SER A 76 -9.84 -11.89 -11.03
N ALA A 77 -10.50 -12.13 -9.91
CA ALA A 77 -10.44 -13.42 -9.25
C ALA A 77 -11.74 -13.61 -8.49
N LYS A 78 -12.45 -14.71 -8.80
CA LYS A 78 -13.67 -15.16 -8.14
C LYS A 78 -13.60 -14.95 -6.63
N PRO A 79 -14.72 -14.63 -5.96
CA PRO A 79 -14.75 -14.50 -4.51
C PRO A 79 -14.31 -15.82 -3.88
N PHE A 80 -13.09 -15.87 -3.35
CA PHE A 80 -12.71 -16.92 -2.41
C PHE A 80 -13.60 -16.72 -1.20
N THR A 81 -14.58 -17.61 -1.05
CA THR A 81 -15.35 -17.76 0.18
C THR A 81 -14.38 -17.86 1.35
N LEU A 82 -14.35 -16.80 2.14
CA LEU A 82 -13.52 -16.66 3.32
C LEU A 82 -14.10 -17.57 4.42
N VAL A 83 -13.86 -18.88 4.29
CA VAL A 83 -14.03 -19.80 5.41
C VAL A 83 -12.84 -19.58 6.32
N SER A 84 -13.13 -18.91 7.43
CA SER A 84 -12.31 -18.79 8.63
C SER A 84 -11.41 -20.02 8.87
N SER A 85 -10.11 -19.91 8.59
CA SER A 85 -9.05 -20.54 9.40
C SER A 85 -7.65 -20.06 8.99
N HIS A 86 -7.05 -19.25 9.87
CA HIS A 86 -5.65 -19.31 10.29
C HIS A 86 -4.51 -19.40 9.24
N SER A 87 -3.75 -18.30 9.17
CA SER A 87 -2.27 -18.29 9.24
C SER A 87 -1.43 -18.95 8.13
N SER A 88 -2.02 -19.59 7.14
CA SER A 88 -1.29 -20.39 6.14
C SER A 88 -1.18 -19.74 4.75
N LEU A 89 -2.07 -18.81 4.41
CA LEU A 89 -2.14 -18.23 3.06
C LEU A 89 -1.06 -17.19 2.73
N LEU A 90 -0.28 -16.72 3.71
CA LEU A 90 0.82 -15.79 3.44
C LEU A 90 2.10 -16.50 2.95
N PHE A 91 2.24 -17.81 3.17
CA PHE A 91 3.41 -18.57 2.72
C PHE A 91 3.29 -19.06 1.27
N GLU A 92 2.07 -19.22 0.76
CA GLU A 92 1.84 -19.80 -0.57
C GLU A 92 2.07 -18.83 -1.73
N LEU A 93 2.08 -17.52 -1.46
CA LEU A 93 2.39 -16.49 -2.45
C LEU A 93 3.89 -16.33 -2.72
N ASP A 94 4.75 -16.93 -1.90
CA ASP A 94 6.21 -16.94 -2.06
C ASP A 94 6.73 -18.23 -2.72
N ARG A 95 5.83 -19.18 -3.04
CA ARG A 95 6.19 -20.32 -3.89
C ARG A 95 6.34 -19.83 -5.33
N GLY A 96 7.58 -19.53 -5.70
CA GLY A 96 7.97 -19.44 -7.11
C GLY A 96 7.45 -20.68 -7.85
N SER A 97 6.82 -20.48 -9.00
CA SER A 97 6.39 -21.58 -9.85
C SER A 97 7.60 -22.48 -10.13
N GLU A 98 7.48 -23.78 -9.82
CA GLU A 98 8.57 -24.75 -10.07
C GLU A 98 8.86 -24.93 -11.56
N GLU A 99 7.95 -24.46 -12.42
CA GLU A 99 8.08 -24.54 -13.85
C GLU A 99 8.74 -23.26 -14.38
N ALA A 100 9.87 -23.41 -15.07
CA ALA A 100 10.59 -22.30 -15.68
C ALA A 100 9.63 -21.51 -16.59
N GLY A 101 9.30 -20.29 -16.16
CA GLY A 101 8.49 -19.35 -16.92
C GLY A 101 9.08 -19.09 -18.29
N ILE A 102 8.25 -18.56 -19.20
CA ILE A 102 8.66 -18.26 -20.58
C ILE A 102 9.89 -17.33 -20.58
N GLU A 103 9.93 -16.34 -19.69
CA GLU A 103 11.05 -15.44 -19.48
C GLU A 103 12.36 -16.16 -19.11
N THR A 104 12.28 -17.20 -18.25
CA THR A 104 13.44 -18.01 -17.88
C THR A 104 13.97 -18.81 -19.06
N LYS A 105 13.07 -19.35 -19.91
CA LYS A 105 13.46 -20.10 -21.11
C LYS A 105 14.14 -19.19 -22.14
N GLU A 106 13.63 -17.97 -22.34
CA GLU A 106 14.23 -16.97 -23.23
C GLU A 106 15.62 -16.54 -22.75
N PHE A 107 15.76 -16.30 -21.45
CA PHE A 107 17.06 -15.93 -20.87
C PHE A 107 18.10 -17.06 -21.01
N ILE A 108 17.70 -18.31 -20.75
CA ILE A 108 18.58 -19.48 -20.93
C ILE A 108 19.01 -19.62 -22.39
N LEU A 109 18.10 -19.39 -23.34
CA LEU A 109 18.42 -19.46 -24.77
C LEU A 109 19.46 -18.39 -25.16
N LEU A 110 19.24 -17.12 -24.78
CA LEU A 110 20.16 -16.03 -25.07
C LEU A 110 21.54 -16.25 -24.45
N ARG A 111 21.59 -16.73 -23.21
CA ARG A 111 22.84 -17.12 -22.53
C ARG A 111 23.60 -18.17 -23.33
N ASN A 112 22.91 -19.23 -23.79
CA ASN A 112 23.55 -20.32 -24.51
C ASN A 112 24.04 -19.88 -25.89
N MET A 113 23.30 -19.00 -26.59
CA MET A 113 23.77 -18.42 -27.86
C MET A 113 25.02 -17.55 -27.68
N LEU A 114 25.09 -16.77 -26.60
CA LEU A 114 26.27 -15.95 -26.31
C LEU A 114 27.50 -16.83 -26.03
N ILE A 115 27.34 -17.89 -25.24
CA ILE A 115 28.43 -18.84 -24.94
C ILE A 115 28.92 -19.50 -26.24
N ALA A 116 28.01 -20.03 -27.06
CA ALA A 116 28.36 -20.64 -28.34
C ALA A 116 29.09 -19.66 -29.27
N THR A 117 28.67 -18.40 -29.31
CA THR A 117 29.34 -17.38 -30.13
C THR A 117 30.78 -17.16 -29.67
N VAL A 118 31.01 -17.08 -28.36
CA VAL A 118 32.36 -16.91 -27.79
C VAL A 118 33.22 -18.15 -28.03
N GLU A 119 32.66 -19.36 -27.92
CA GLU A 119 33.37 -20.61 -28.15
C GLU A 119 33.75 -20.81 -29.63
N GLU A 120 32.85 -20.56 -30.59
CA GLU A 120 33.14 -20.64 -32.03
C GLU A 120 34.26 -19.67 -32.44
N HIS A 121 34.27 -18.44 -31.91
CA HIS A 121 35.35 -17.48 -32.14
C HIS A 121 36.70 -17.92 -31.55
N TYR A 122 36.70 -18.78 -30.53
CA TYR A 122 37.92 -19.36 -29.95
C TYR A 122 38.44 -20.54 -30.77
N ILE A 123 37.57 -21.29 -31.47
CA ILE A 123 37.95 -22.43 -32.31
C ILE A 123 38.68 -21.97 -33.59
N ASP A 124 38.28 -20.83 -34.17
CA ASP A 124 38.92 -20.28 -35.38
C ASP A 124 40.31 -19.64 -35.14
N ALA A 125 40.70 -19.42 -33.88
CA ALA A 125 41.93 -18.73 -33.50
C ALA A 125 43.12 -19.65 -33.11
N GLY A 126 42.95 -20.98 -33.21
CA GLY A 126 43.98 -21.98 -32.88
C GLY A 126 44.44 -22.79 -34.08
#